data_AF-A0A2V8W1X4-F1
#
_entry.id   AF-A0A2V8W1X4-F1
#
_cell.length_a   1.000
_cell.length_b   1.000
_cell.length_c   1.000
_cell.angle_alpha   90.00
_cell.angle_beta   90.00
_cell.angle_gamma   90.00
#
_symmetry.space_group_name_H-M   'P 1'
#
loop_
_entity.id
_entity.type
_entity.pdbx_description
1 polymer ?
#
loop_
_entity_poly.entity_id
_entity_poly.type
_entity_poly.pdbx_seq_one_letter_code
_entity_poly.pdbx_strand_id
1 'polypeptide(L)'
;MDLLDESLRFRHDIHWSVFMVDEKDSRLASAGPIRGVILDYGEVLCSRPSPEALAEMAGIFGIGEDKFLPIYRSSRNPYDRGDFTGHDYWLEFARRAGVRIHTHQIESLRRMDVQMWSNINQEMTEWLARIHSGGIKTAILSNMQTDKSGRSSA
;
A
#
# COMPACT_ATOMS: atom_id res chain seq x y z
N MET A 1 -13.07 -35.04 13.38
CA MET A 1 -12.46 -34.90 12.04
C MET A 1 -13.19 -33.72 11.39
N ASP A 2 -12.98 -32.46 11.78
CA ASP A 2 -11.73 -31.73 12.01
C ASP A 2 -10.70 -31.98 10.91
N LEU A 3 -10.75 -31.15 9.86
CA LEU A 3 -9.80 -30.06 9.62
C LEU A 3 -10.06 -29.47 8.22
N LEU A 4 -10.98 -28.50 8.15
CA LEU A 4 -10.96 -27.50 7.09
C LEU A 4 -10.39 -26.24 7.71
N ASP A 5 -9.23 -25.85 7.22
CA ASP A 5 -8.46 -24.69 7.62
C ASP A 5 -9.26 -23.40 7.39
N GLU A 6 -9.87 -22.87 8.46
CA GLU A 6 -10.57 -21.59 8.48
C GLU A 6 -9.64 -20.36 8.44
N SER A 7 -8.31 -20.53 8.27
CA SER A 7 -7.34 -19.42 8.37
C SER A 7 -7.22 -18.51 7.13
N LEU A 8 -8.00 -18.75 6.06
CA LEU A 8 -7.97 -17.94 4.84
C LEU A 8 -9.23 -17.09 4.59
N ARG A 9 -10.14 -16.99 5.55
CA ARG A 9 -11.11 -15.88 5.55
C ARG A 9 -10.38 -14.63 6.00
N PHE A 10 -10.11 -13.74 5.05
CA PHE A 10 -9.83 -12.33 5.32
C PHE A 10 -10.86 -11.85 6.35
N ARG A 11 -10.45 -11.62 7.61
CA ARG A 11 -11.22 -10.78 8.51
C ARG A 11 -11.06 -9.35 7.99
N HIS A 12 -11.86 -9.01 6.98
CA HIS A 12 -12.20 -7.62 6.64
C HIS A 12 -13.12 -7.02 7.72
N ASP A 13 -12.85 -7.31 8.98
CA ASP A 13 -13.60 -6.74 10.10
C ASP A 13 -12.77 -5.59 10.70
N ILE A 14 -12.35 -4.65 9.85
CA ILE A 14 -12.35 -3.27 10.33
C ILE A 14 -13.79 -2.80 10.15
N HIS A 15 -14.61 -3.14 11.13
CA HIS A 15 -15.96 -2.62 11.23
C HIS A 15 -15.85 -1.14 11.64
N TRP A 16 -15.68 -0.25 10.67
CA TRP A 16 -15.95 1.17 10.91
C TRP A 16 -17.46 1.34 10.97
N SER A 17 -18.01 1.24 12.17
CA SER A 17 -19.34 1.79 12.42
C SER A 17 -19.25 3.30 12.21
N VAL A 18 -19.75 3.81 11.08
CA VAL A 18 -20.19 5.20 11.04
C VAL A 18 -21.45 5.24 11.88
N PHE A 19 -21.30 5.50 13.17
CA PHE A 19 -22.44 5.85 13.99
C PHE A 19 -22.97 7.18 13.46
N MET A 20 -24.19 7.18 12.92
CA MET A 20 -25.00 8.40 12.89
C MET A 20 -25.12 8.82 14.35
N VAL A 21 -24.41 9.89 14.70
CA VAL A 21 -24.21 10.31 16.08
C VAL A 21 -25.55 10.70 16.67
N ASP A 22 -25.96 10.00 17.72
CA ASP A 22 -27.00 10.51 18.62
C ASP A 22 -26.40 11.72 19.36
N GLU A 23 -26.99 12.90 19.19
CA GLU A 23 -26.53 14.18 19.76
C GLU A 23 -26.34 14.16 21.29
N LYS A 24 -26.76 13.08 21.97
CA LYS A 24 -26.80 12.97 23.44
C LYS A 24 -25.72 12.09 24.08
N ASP A 25 -24.75 11.52 23.35
CA ASP A 25 -23.66 10.76 24.00
C ASP A 25 -22.62 11.68 24.65
N SER A 26 -22.86 11.97 25.93
CA SER A 26 -22.03 12.81 26.81
C SER A 26 -20.57 12.36 26.99
N ARG A 27 -20.17 11.14 26.58
CA ARG A 27 -18.77 10.69 26.68
C ARG A 27 -17.84 11.28 25.62
N LEU A 28 -18.40 11.83 24.53
CA LEU A 28 -17.64 12.51 23.47
C LEU A 28 -17.54 14.03 23.66
N ALA A 29 -18.22 14.60 24.66
CA ALA A 29 -18.23 16.04 24.94
C ALA A 29 -16.87 16.62 25.39
N SER A 30 -15.79 15.82 25.45
CA SER A 30 -14.45 16.27 25.85
C SER A 30 -13.33 15.98 24.85
N ALA A 31 -13.61 15.43 23.66
CA ALA A 31 -12.60 15.40 22.62
C ALA A 31 -12.35 16.85 22.16
N GLY A 32 -11.23 17.43 22.58
CA GLY A 32 -10.82 18.76 22.12
C GLY A 32 -10.76 18.83 20.59
N PRO A 33 -10.74 20.05 20.00
CA PRO A 33 -10.75 20.21 18.56
C PRO A 33 -9.59 19.44 17.90
N ILE A 34 -9.84 18.80 16.76
CA ILE A 34 -8.81 18.09 15.99
C ILE A 34 -7.64 19.04 15.74
N ARG A 35 -6.43 18.65 16.20
CA ARG A 35 -5.21 19.48 16.09
C ARG A 35 -4.28 19.01 14.97
N GLY A 36 -4.52 17.83 14.41
CA GLY A 36 -3.70 17.27 13.36
C GLY A 36 -4.34 16.10 12.64
N VAL A 37 -3.87 15.84 11.43
CA VAL A 37 -4.27 14.75 10.56
C VAL A 37 -3.03 14.03 10.04
N ILE A 38 -3.01 12.71 10.15
CA ILE A 38 -1.97 11.86 9.57
C ILE A 38 -2.64 11.00 8.51
N LEU A 39 -2.08 10.97 7.30
CA LEU A 39 -2.62 10.19 6.18
C LEU A 39 -1.66 9.08 5.77
N ASP A 40 -2.24 7.95 5.36
CA ASP A 40 -1.50 7.00 4.53
C ASP A 40 -1.27 7.59 3.13
N TYR A 41 -0.33 7.00 2.40
CA TYR A 41 -0.06 7.32 1.01
C TYR A 41 -0.85 6.40 0.07
N GLY A 42 -0.74 5.08 0.24
CA GLY A 42 -1.33 4.08 -0.65
C GLY A 42 -2.85 4.11 -0.60
N GLU A 43 -3.50 4.21 -1.76
CA GLU A 43 -4.97 4.24 -1.88
C GLU A 43 -5.65 5.41 -1.13
N VAL A 44 -4.87 6.39 -0.65
CA VAL A 44 -5.34 7.62 0.01
C VAL A 44 -4.83 8.83 -0.76
N LEU A 45 -3.51 9.07 -0.74
CA LEU A 45 -2.86 10.16 -1.49
C LEU A 45 -2.47 9.75 -2.91
N CYS A 46 -2.37 8.46 -3.18
CA CYS A 46 -2.28 7.91 -4.52
C CYS A 46 -3.34 6.84 -4.76
N SER A 47 -3.66 6.60 -6.02
CA SER A 47 -4.59 5.57 -6.45
C SER A 47 -3.92 4.20 -6.43
N ARG A 48 -4.73 3.15 -6.26
CA ARG A 48 -4.29 1.77 -6.49
C ARG A 48 -3.69 1.61 -7.90
N PRO A 49 -2.68 0.74 -8.07
CA PRO A 49 -2.19 0.36 -9.40
C PRO A 49 -3.32 -0.10 -10.31
N SER A 50 -3.24 0.24 -11.59
CA SER A 50 -4.21 -0.23 -12.58
C SER A 50 -4.02 -1.73 -12.86
N PRO A 51 -5.08 -2.45 -13.29
CA PRO A 51 -4.96 -3.83 -13.72
C PRO A 51 -3.89 -4.03 -14.80
N GLU A 52 -3.77 -3.08 -15.73
CA GLU A 52 -2.80 -3.13 -16.84
C GLU A 52 -1.36 -3.08 -16.33
N ALA A 53 -1.07 -2.19 -15.36
CA ALA A 53 0.26 -2.13 -14.74
C ALA A 53 0.63 -3.45 -14.04
N LEU A 54 -0.33 -4.08 -13.36
CA LEU A 54 -0.13 -5.37 -12.70
C LEU A 54 0.06 -6.50 -13.72
N ALA A 55 -0.68 -6.46 -14.84
CA ALA A 55 -0.55 -7.41 -15.95
C ALA A 55 0.81 -7.30 -16.65
N GLU A 56 1.31 -6.09 -16.88
CA GLU A 56 2.65 -5.85 -17.44
C GLU A 56 3.74 -6.45 -16.54
N MET A 57 3.64 -6.26 -15.23
CA MET A 57 4.56 -6.88 -14.26
C MET A 57 4.47 -8.40 -14.27
N ALA A 58 3.26 -8.97 -14.30
CA ALA A 58 3.06 -10.41 -14.42
C ALA A 58 3.68 -10.99 -15.70
N GLY A 59 3.61 -10.25 -16.80
CA GLY A 59 4.21 -10.59 -18.09
C GLY A 59 5.73 -10.78 -18.02
N ILE A 60 6.45 -10.04 -17.18
CA ILE A 60 7.90 -10.25 -16.97
C ILE A 60 8.21 -11.64 -16.43
N PHE A 61 7.33 -12.19 -15.59
CA PHE A 61 7.47 -13.54 -15.03
C PHE A 61 6.91 -14.62 -15.97
N GLY A 62 6.21 -14.25 -17.05
CA GLY A 62 5.51 -15.20 -17.92
C GLY A 62 4.38 -15.94 -17.22
N ILE A 63 3.72 -15.32 -16.23
CA ILE A 63 2.60 -15.90 -15.47
C ILE A 63 1.34 -15.04 -15.61
N GLY A 64 0.17 -15.64 -15.39
CA GLY A 64 -1.09 -14.92 -15.32
C GLY A 64 -1.26 -14.12 -14.03
N GLU A 65 -2.17 -13.14 -14.07
CA GLU A 65 -2.54 -12.30 -12.90
C GLU A 65 -3.06 -13.13 -11.72
N ASP A 66 -3.76 -14.24 -12.01
CA ASP A 66 -4.30 -15.20 -11.04
C ASP A 66 -3.20 -15.81 -10.17
N LYS A 67 -1.99 -15.99 -10.71
CA LYS A 67 -0.81 -16.43 -9.97
C LYS A 67 0.01 -15.27 -9.41
N PHE A 68 0.11 -14.16 -10.14
CA PHE A 68 0.91 -13.01 -9.74
C PHE A 68 0.36 -12.33 -8.48
N LEU A 69 -0.95 -12.00 -8.45
CA LEU A 69 -1.56 -11.21 -7.38
C LEU A 69 -1.47 -11.86 -6.00
N PRO A 70 -1.72 -13.17 -5.82
CA PRO A 70 -1.55 -13.82 -4.52
C PRO A 70 -0.10 -13.77 -4.01
N ILE A 71 0.89 -13.99 -4.88
CA ILE A 71 2.31 -13.92 -4.52
C ILE A 71 2.66 -12.48 -4.13
N TYR A 72 2.27 -11.51 -4.96
CA TYR A 72 2.48 -10.10 -4.70
C TYR A 72 1.92 -9.71 -3.34
N ARG A 73 0.60 -9.87 -3.12
CA ARG A 73 -0.06 -9.49 -1.87
C ARG A 73 0.57 -10.15 -0.63
N SER A 74 0.86 -11.46 -0.70
CA SER A 74 1.41 -12.20 0.46
C SER A 74 2.89 -11.92 0.76
N SER A 75 3.65 -11.39 -0.21
CA SER A 75 5.08 -11.09 -0.06
C SER A 75 5.39 -9.62 0.26
N ARG A 76 4.40 -8.72 0.16
CA ARG A 76 4.60 -7.28 0.40
C ARG A 76 5.03 -6.95 1.82
N ASN A 77 4.43 -7.57 2.85
CA ASN A 77 4.64 -7.15 4.25
C ASN A 77 6.12 -7.04 4.67
N PRO A 78 6.99 -8.05 4.44
CA PRO A 78 8.41 -7.91 4.76
C PRO A 78 9.13 -6.85 3.93
N TYR A 79 8.80 -6.73 2.64
CA TYR A 79 9.42 -5.74 1.76
C TYR A 79 9.05 -4.31 2.16
N ASP A 80 7.78 -4.08 2.46
CA ASP A 80 7.23 -2.77 2.84
C ASP A 80 7.76 -2.28 4.20
N ARG A 81 8.15 -3.20 5.09
CA ARG A 81 8.85 -2.87 6.34
C ARG A 81 10.34 -2.60 6.16
N GLY A 82 10.90 -2.89 4.99
CA GLY A 82 12.33 -2.76 4.71
C GLY A 82 13.17 -3.99 5.10
N ASP A 83 12.54 -5.16 5.33
CA ASP A 83 13.27 -6.41 5.61
C ASP A 83 14.02 -6.93 4.37
N PHE A 84 13.62 -6.49 3.17
CA PHE A 84 14.24 -6.82 1.89
C PHE A 84 14.66 -5.57 1.14
N THR A 85 15.80 -5.65 0.43
CA THR A 85 16.09 -4.70 -0.65
C THR A 85 15.12 -4.92 -1.81
N GLY A 86 14.94 -3.90 -2.67
CA GLY A 86 14.12 -4.06 -3.88
C GLY A 86 14.60 -5.20 -4.78
N HIS A 87 15.91 -5.43 -4.86
CA HIS A 87 16.50 -6.53 -5.60
C HIS A 87 16.13 -7.89 -4.99
N ASP A 88 16.34 -8.07 -3.67
CA ASP A 88 16.08 -9.34 -2.98
C ASP A 88 14.60 -9.71 -2.99
N TYR A 89 13.72 -8.71 -2.87
CA TYR A 89 12.28 -8.91 -2.98
C TYR A 89 11.88 -9.54 -4.32
N TRP A 90 12.35 -8.97 -5.44
CA TRP A 90 11.98 -9.49 -6.77
C TRP A 90 12.64 -10.84 -7.09
N LEU A 91 13.83 -11.10 -6.54
CA LEU A 91 14.47 -12.41 -6.64
C LEU A 91 13.68 -13.49 -5.87
N GLU A 92 13.27 -13.19 -4.64
CA GLU A 92 12.42 -14.08 -3.84
C GLU A 92 11.03 -14.25 -4.47
N PHE A 93 10.47 -13.20 -5.06
CA PHE A 93 9.23 -13.29 -5.83
C PHE A 93 9.38 -14.29 -6.98
N ALA A 94 10.44 -14.20 -7.79
CA ALA A 94 10.69 -15.12 -8.89
C ALA A 94 10.80 -16.58 -8.39
N ARG A 95 11.47 -16.79 -7.26
CA ARG A 95 11.57 -18.10 -6.60
C ARG A 95 10.19 -18.65 -6.22
N ARG A 96 9.32 -17.84 -5.62
CA ARG A 96 7.93 -18.21 -5.27
C ARG A 96 7.07 -18.47 -6.50
N ALA A 97 7.29 -17.71 -7.57
CA ALA A 97 6.61 -17.91 -8.84
C ALA A 97 7.13 -19.15 -9.61
N GLY A 98 8.26 -19.73 -9.21
CA GLY A 98 8.87 -20.89 -9.87
C GLY A 98 9.50 -20.54 -11.22
N VAL A 99 9.93 -19.30 -11.40
CA VAL A 99 10.51 -18.80 -12.65
C VAL A 99 11.89 -18.20 -12.41
N ARG A 100 12.67 -18.05 -13.48
CA ARG A 100 13.96 -17.36 -13.46
C ARG A 100 13.82 -16.02 -14.17
N ILE A 101 14.38 -14.98 -13.58
CA ILE A 101 14.46 -13.64 -14.18
C ILE A 101 15.90 -13.15 -14.13
N HIS A 102 16.24 -12.24 -15.04
CA HIS A 102 17.56 -11.62 -15.14
C HIS A 102 17.60 -10.28 -14.40
N THR A 103 18.80 -9.78 -14.10
CA THR A 103 19.01 -8.51 -13.39
C THR A 103 18.29 -7.33 -14.06
N HIS A 104 18.28 -7.24 -15.39
CA HIS A 104 17.59 -6.15 -16.10
C HIS A 104 16.06 -6.20 -15.95
N GLN A 105 15.49 -7.40 -15.73
CA GLN A 105 14.07 -7.58 -15.44
C GLN A 105 13.76 -7.15 -14.01
N ILE A 106 14.63 -7.47 -13.04
CA ILE A 106 14.53 -6.99 -11.66
C ILE A 106 14.52 -5.45 -11.62
N GLU A 107 15.44 -4.80 -12.33
CA GLU A 107 15.47 -3.33 -12.39
C GLU A 107 14.23 -2.74 -13.05
N SER A 108 13.70 -3.40 -14.08
CA SER A 108 12.43 -3.00 -14.69
C SER A 108 11.26 -3.14 -13.71
N LEU A 109 11.20 -4.24 -12.95
CA LEU A 109 10.18 -4.47 -11.93
C LEU A 109 10.22 -3.42 -10.81
N ARG A 110 11.42 -3.05 -10.35
CA ARG A 110 11.60 -1.97 -9.36
C ARG A 110 11.05 -0.65 -9.87
N ARG A 111 11.40 -0.25 -11.10
CA ARG A 111 10.86 0.99 -11.70
C ARG A 111 9.34 0.95 -11.85
N MET A 112 8.79 -0.16 -12.37
CA MET A 112 7.33 -0.30 -12.54
C MET A 112 6.60 -0.25 -11.20
N ASP A 113 7.14 -0.87 -10.15
CA ASP A 113 6.57 -0.81 -8.80
C ASP A 113 6.54 0.61 -8.24
N VAL A 114 7.59 1.41 -8.45
CA VAL A 114 7.56 2.84 -8.10
C VAL A 114 6.50 3.57 -8.94
N GLN A 115 6.49 3.36 -10.25
CA GLN A 115 5.63 4.08 -11.20
C GLN A 115 4.14 3.82 -10.95
N MET A 116 3.74 2.56 -10.74
CA MET A 116 2.32 2.22 -10.57
C MET A 116 1.71 2.76 -9.28
N TRP A 117 2.53 3.11 -8.28
CA TRP A 117 2.12 3.77 -7.03
C TRP A 117 2.29 5.30 -7.07
N SER A 118 2.60 5.88 -8.23
CA SER A 118 2.83 7.33 -8.39
C SER A 118 1.62 8.11 -8.92
N ASN A 119 0.47 7.45 -9.13
CA ASN A 119 -0.76 8.12 -9.59
C ASN A 119 -1.44 8.86 -8.43
N ILE A 120 -1.20 10.16 -8.30
CA ILE A 120 -1.70 10.98 -7.19
C ILE A 120 -3.22 11.16 -7.23
N ASN A 121 -3.86 11.03 -6.07
CA ASN A 121 -5.26 11.42 -5.88
C ASN A 121 -5.34 12.94 -5.64
N GLN A 122 -5.60 13.67 -6.71
CA GLN A 122 -5.61 15.14 -6.72
C GLN A 122 -6.63 15.73 -5.73
N GLU A 123 -7.80 15.12 -5.58
CA GLU A 123 -8.83 15.61 -4.65
C GLU A 123 -8.34 15.54 -3.20
N MET A 124 -7.72 14.42 -2.83
CA MET A 124 -7.18 14.21 -1.48
C MET A 124 -5.97 15.09 -1.18
N THR A 125 -5.09 15.32 -2.17
CA THR A 125 -3.94 16.24 -1.98
C THR A 125 -4.37 17.69 -1.86
N GLU A 126 -5.37 18.12 -2.64
CA GLU A 126 -5.96 19.45 -2.49
C GLU A 126 -6.67 19.64 -1.16
N TRP A 127 -7.41 18.62 -0.69
CA TRP A 127 -8.01 18.64 0.63
C TRP A 127 -6.95 18.76 1.73
N LEU A 128 -5.88 17.96 1.66
CA LEU A 128 -4.75 18.01 2.58
C LEU A 128 -4.11 19.42 2.60
N ALA A 129 -3.94 20.03 1.43
CA ALA A 129 -3.39 21.39 1.32
C ALA A 129 -4.31 22.43 1.98
N ARG A 130 -5.63 22.32 1.81
CA ARG A 130 -6.61 23.23 2.44
C ARG A 130 -6.62 23.14 3.96
N ILE A 131 -6.59 21.93 4.53
CA ILE A 131 -6.58 21.80 6.00
C ILE A 131 -5.25 22.25 6.61
N HIS A 132 -4.14 22.01 5.89
CA HIS A 132 -2.82 22.45 6.30
C HIS A 132 -2.73 23.99 6.35
N SER A 133 -3.19 24.67 5.30
CA SER A 133 -3.23 26.14 5.27
C SER A 133 -4.22 26.72 6.30
N GLY A 134 -5.25 25.97 6.68
CA GLY A 134 -6.15 26.28 7.79
C GLY A 134 -5.57 26.09 9.19
N GLY A 135 -4.29 25.70 9.32
CA GLY A 135 -3.59 25.59 10.61
C GLY A 135 -3.65 24.22 11.29
N ILE A 136 -4.21 23.21 10.61
CA ILE A 136 -4.16 21.81 11.08
C ILE A 136 -2.78 21.23 10.78
N LYS A 137 -2.13 20.62 11.78
CA LYS A 137 -0.86 19.92 11.57
C LYS A 137 -1.08 18.70 10.68
N THR A 138 -0.23 18.50 9.68
CA THR A 138 -0.36 17.38 8.76
C THR A 138 0.91 16.54 8.73
N ALA A 139 0.77 15.23 8.55
CA ALA A 139 1.88 14.31 8.31
C ALA A 139 1.43 13.15 7.42
N ILE A 140 2.41 12.45 6.85
CA ILE A 140 2.20 11.19 6.13
C ILE A 140 2.80 10.06 6.98
N LEU A 141 2.06 8.98 7.12
CA LEU A 141 2.52 7.73 7.72
C LEU A 141 2.27 6.61 6.72
N SER A 142 3.33 6.09 6.10
CA SER A 142 3.19 5.05 5.09
C SER A 142 4.31 4.03 5.15
N ASN A 143 3.99 2.79 4.81
CA ASN A 143 4.96 1.70 4.62
C ASN A 143 5.63 1.77 3.23
N MET A 144 5.87 2.98 2.72
CA MET A 144 6.60 3.17 1.46
C MET A 144 8.06 2.78 1.62
N GLN A 145 8.59 2.04 0.65
CA GLN A 145 10.00 1.66 0.64
C GLN A 145 10.89 2.88 0.38
N THR A 146 12.16 2.80 0.79
CA THR A 146 13.16 3.86 0.59
C THR A 146 13.36 4.23 -0.87
N ASP A 147 13.25 3.24 -1.78
CA ASP A 147 13.33 3.46 -3.23
C ASP A 147 12.21 4.41 -3.73
N LYS A 148 11.07 4.48 -3.02
CA LYS A 148 9.94 5.38 -3.32
C LYS A 148 10.07 6.74 -2.62
N SER A 149 10.86 6.85 -1.55
CA SER A 149 10.90 8.06 -0.71
C SER A 149 11.83 9.17 -1.23
N GLY A 150 12.39 9.05 -2.44
CA GLY A 150 13.22 10.09 -3.08
C GLY A 150 14.54 10.42 -2.36
N ARG A 151 14.93 9.66 -1.33
CA ARG A 151 16.24 9.78 -0.71
C ARG A 151 17.23 9.02 -1.56
N SER A 152 17.92 9.74 -2.46
CA SER A 152 19.19 9.24 -2.98
C SER A 152 20.10 9.01 -1.77
N SER A 153 20.59 7.78 -1.60
CA SER A 153 21.69 7.47 -0.69
C SER A 153 22.84 8.42 -1.01
N ALA A 154 23.18 9.28 -0.05
CA ALA A 154 24.39 10.09 -0.07
C ALA A 154 25.64 9.20 0.06
#